data_AF-A0A0F6RNC5-F1
#
_entry.id   AF-A0A0F6RNC5-F1
#
_cell.length_a   1.000
_cell.length_b   1.000
_cell.length_c   1.000
_cell.angle_alpha   90.00
_cell.angle_beta   90.00
_cell.angle_gamma   90.00
#
_symmetry.space_group_name_H-M   'P 1'
#
loop_
_entity.id
_entity.type
_entity.pdbx_description
1 polymer ?
#
loop_
_entity_poly.entity_id
_entity_poly.type
_entity_poly.pdbx_seq_one_letter_code
_entity_poly.pdbx_strand_id
1 'polypeptide(L)'
;MNQPYLNLIEQLVIAEVQEQLSNLPACFRKYRSEIKIDRVMNNAIELLPRSFKTLAEKYHDPHTRRLRIRIAVERAITDMLDELKFYYVAQTEVEDEENIPTGLYAKK
;
A
#
# COMPACT_ATOMS: atom_id res chain seq x y z
N MET A 1 -24.31 7.40 -12.45
CA MET A 1 -22.98 6.90 -12.83
C MET A 1 -22.95 5.42 -12.53
N ASN A 2 -22.76 4.56 -13.52
CA ASN A 2 -22.68 3.12 -13.32
C ASN A 2 -21.33 2.82 -12.67
N GLN A 3 -21.31 2.39 -11.40
CA GLN A 3 -20.10 1.81 -10.83
C GLN A 3 -19.73 0.58 -11.66
N PRO A 4 -18.48 0.43 -12.11
CA PRO A 4 -18.06 -0.77 -12.81
C PRO A 4 -18.33 -1.97 -11.89
N TYR A 5 -19.03 -2.97 -12.41
CA TYR A 5 -19.34 -4.17 -11.65
C TYR A 5 -18.03 -4.92 -11.40
N LEU A 6 -17.54 -4.88 -10.16
CA LEU A 6 -16.33 -5.59 -9.77
C LEU A 6 -16.56 -7.10 -9.90
N ASN A 7 -15.62 -7.80 -10.53
CA ASN A 7 -15.67 -9.25 -10.58
C ASN A 7 -15.42 -9.85 -9.18
N LEU A 8 -15.72 -11.14 -9.00
CA LEU A 8 -15.59 -11.81 -7.70
C LEU A 8 -14.19 -11.62 -7.07
N ILE A 9 -13.12 -11.69 -7.88
CA ILE A 9 -11.76 -11.54 -7.37
C ILE A 9 -11.50 -10.12 -6.91
N GLU A 10 -11.92 -9.13 -7.68
CA GLU A 10 -11.82 -7.72 -7.31
C GLU A 10 -12.56 -7.43 -5.99
N GLN A 11 -13.77 -7.98 -5.82
CA GLN A 11 -14.54 -7.85 -4.57
C GLN A 11 -13.83 -8.48 -3.37
N LEU A 12 -13.21 -9.64 -3.56
CA LEU A 12 -12.47 -10.31 -2.49
C LEU A 12 -11.17 -9.58 -2.16
N VAL A 13 -10.46 -9.07 -3.17
CA VAL A 13 -9.23 -8.29 -2.97
C VAL A 13 -9.54 -7.00 -2.22
N ILE A 14 -10.55 -6.24 -2.62
CA ILE A 14 -10.86 -4.96 -1.94
C ILE A 14 -11.30 -5.17 -0.49
N ALA A 15 -12.05 -6.24 -0.20
CA ALA A 15 -12.41 -6.59 1.18
C ALA A 15 -11.17 -6.91 2.03
N GLU A 16 -10.24 -7.71 1.50
CA GLU A 16 -9.00 -8.05 2.18
C GLU A 16 -8.09 -6.81 2.37
N VAL A 17 -8.02 -5.91 1.39
CA VAL A 17 -7.30 -4.63 1.52
C VAL A 17 -7.86 -3.82 2.68
N GLN A 18 -9.19 -3.69 2.77
CA GLN A 18 -9.84 -2.94 3.85
C GLN A 18 -9.59 -3.58 5.23
N GLU A 19 -9.63 -4.91 5.31
CA GLU A 19 -9.34 -5.66 6.55
C GLU A 19 -7.90 -5.43 7.01
N GLN A 20 -6.92 -5.62 6.13
CA GLN A 20 -5.50 -5.48 6.50
C GLN A 20 -5.13 -4.03 6.81
N LEU A 21 -5.64 -3.05 6.06
CA LEU A 21 -5.41 -1.63 6.35
C LEU A 21 -5.99 -1.19 7.70
N SER A 22 -7.10 -1.80 8.11
CA SER A 22 -7.69 -1.56 9.44
C SER A 22 -6.85 -2.16 10.57
N ASN A 23 -6.12 -3.23 10.27
CA ASN A 23 -5.26 -3.96 11.20
C ASN A 23 -3.77 -3.55 11.11
N LEU A 24 -3.46 -2.40 10.50
CA LEU A 24 -2.08 -1.94 10.40
C LEU A 24 -1.41 -1.75 11.77
N PRO A 25 -0.12 -2.12 11.89
CA PRO A 25 0.67 -1.82 13.08
C PRO A 25 0.69 -0.32 13.38
N ALA A 26 0.77 0.04 14.67
CA ALA A 26 0.67 1.43 15.13
C ALA A 26 1.68 2.37 14.45
N CYS A 27 2.91 1.90 14.19
CA CYS A 27 3.96 2.68 13.52
C CYS A 27 3.63 3.10 12.08
N PHE A 28 2.73 2.39 11.40
CA PHE A 28 2.32 2.68 10.02
C PHE A 28 1.00 3.44 9.91
N ARG A 29 0.24 3.59 11.00
CA ARG A 29 -1.07 4.28 10.98
C ARG A 29 -0.97 5.72 10.49
N LYS A 30 0.17 6.38 10.71
CA LYS A 30 0.41 7.76 10.24
C LYS A 30 0.35 7.91 8.73
N TYR A 31 0.64 6.84 7.98
CA TYR A 31 0.61 6.82 6.52
C TYR A 31 -0.75 6.44 5.94
N ARG A 32 -1.73 6.08 6.78
CA ARG A 32 -3.01 5.52 6.32
C ARG A 32 -3.77 6.47 5.39
N SER A 33 -3.68 7.78 5.61
CA SER A 33 -4.30 8.80 4.76
C SER A 33 -3.68 8.89 3.36
N GLU A 34 -2.46 8.41 3.20
CA GLU A 34 -1.71 8.48 1.95
C GLU A 34 -1.85 7.21 1.11
N ILE A 35 -2.23 6.11 1.76
CA ILE A 35 -2.46 4.83 1.11
C ILE A 35 -3.67 4.94 0.19
N LYS A 36 -3.41 4.87 -1.12
CA LYS A 36 -4.45 4.82 -2.15
C LYS A 36 -4.95 3.39 -2.30
N ILE A 37 -6.17 3.11 -1.82
CA ILE A 37 -6.79 1.78 -1.87
C ILE A 37 -6.79 1.21 -3.30
N ASP A 38 -7.16 2.01 -4.30
CA ASP A 38 -7.18 1.55 -5.70
C ASP A 38 -5.81 1.10 -6.19
N ARG A 39 -4.73 1.78 -5.76
CA ARG A 39 -3.36 1.40 -6.11
C ARG A 39 -2.95 0.09 -5.44
N VAL A 40 -3.26 -0.08 -4.15
CA VAL A 40 -3.01 -1.34 -3.43
C VAL A 40 -3.78 -2.49 -4.09
N MET A 41 -5.05 -2.27 -4.41
CA MET A 41 -5.90 -3.25 -5.08
C MET A 41 -5.33 -3.68 -6.43
N ASN A 42 -4.94 -2.72 -7.28
CA ASN A 42 -4.36 -3.01 -8.59
C ASN A 42 -3.04 -3.79 -8.46
N ASN A 43 -2.14 -3.36 -7.57
CA ASN A 43 -0.88 -4.05 -7.30
C ASN A 43 -1.13 -5.50 -6.80
N ALA A 44 -2.07 -5.68 -5.87
CA ALA A 44 -2.43 -7.00 -5.36
C ALA A 44 -2.99 -7.89 -6.47
N ILE A 45 -3.85 -7.36 -7.34
CA ILE A 45 -4.34 -8.09 -8.52
C ILE A 45 -3.16 -8.46 -9.41
N GLU A 46 -2.24 -7.56 -9.72
CA GLU A 46 -1.07 -7.84 -10.55
C GLU A 46 -0.24 -9.02 -10.03
N LEU A 47 -0.01 -9.08 -8.71
CA LEU A 47 0.72 -10.15 -8.04
C LEU A 47 0.04 -11.52 -8.08
N LEU A 48 -1.28 -11.58 -8.30
CA LEU A 48 -1.98 -12.85 -8.41
C LEU A 48 -1.58 -13.59 -9.70
N PRO A 49 -1.39 -14.92 -9.65
CA PRO A 49 -1.11 -15.71 -10.84
C PRO A 49 -2.19 -15.52 -11.91
N ARG A 50 -1.81 -15.52 -13.19
CA ARG A 50 -2.78 -15.35 -14.30
C ARG A 50 -3.88 -16.41 -14.27
N SER A 51 -3.52 -17.66 -13.97
CA SER A 51 -4.48 -18.75 -13.77
C SER A 51 -5.48 -18.42 -12.68
N PHE A 52 -5.06 -17.79 -11.59
CA PHE A 52 -5.96 -17.36 -10.54
C PHE A 52 -7.00 -16.36 -11.04
N LYS A 53 -6.60 -15.38 -11.85
CA LYS A 53 -7.51 -14.35 -12.39
C LYS A 53 -8.57 -14.95 -13.32
N THR A 54 -8.19 -15.92 -14.14
CA THR A 54 -9.06 -16.48 -15.19
C THR A 54 -9.80 -17.74 -14.77
N LEU A 55 -9.29 -18.47 -13.77
CA LEU A 55 -9.77 -19.80 -13.36
C LEU A 55 -10.22 -19.85 -11.90
N ALA A 56 -10.25 -18.71 -11.19
CA ALA A 56 -10.58 -18.60 -9.77
C ALA A 56 -11.88 -19.29 -9.33
N GLU A 57 -12.93 -19.19 -10.15
CA GLU A 57 -14.22 -19.79 -9.81
C GLU A 57 -14.24 -21.30 -10.06
N LYS A 58 -13.45 -21.78 -11.03
CA LYS A 58 -13.54 -23.15 -11.53
C LYS A 58 -12.57 -24.11 -10.86
N TYR A 59 -11.39 -23.65 -10.43
CA TYR A 59 -10.30 -24.55 -10.01
C TYR A 59 -9.67 -24.23 -8.65
N HIS A 60 -10.08 -23.16 -7.99
CA HIS A 60 -9.55 -22.81 -6.67
C HIS A 60 -10.61 -23.01 -5.61
N ASP A 61 -10.31 -23.87 -4.63
CA ASP A 61 -11.13 -23.95 -3.43
C ASP A 61 -11.12 -22.60 -2.69
N PRO A 62 -12.19 -22.28 -1.93
CA PRO A 62 -12.31 -20.99 -1.26
C PRO A 62 -11.14 -20.66 -0.32
N HIS A 63 -10.52 -21.67 0.31
CA HIS A 63 -9.43 -21.45 1.26
C HIS A 63 -8.13 -21.09 0.52
N THR A 64 -7.77 -21.82 -0.53
CA THR A 64 -6.60 -21.48 -1.35
C THR A 64 -6.77 -20.11 -1.99
N ARG A 65 -8.00 -19.79 -2.42
CA ARG A 65 -8.33 -18.47 -2.97
C ARG A 65 -8.07 -17.36 -1.96
N ARG A 66 -8.65 -17.48 -0.76
CA ARG A 66 -8.48 -16.49 0.30
C ARG A 66 -7.01 -16.32 0.70
N LEU A 67 -6.27 -17.42 0.87
CA LEU A 67 -4.87 -17.37 1.26
C LEU A 67 -4.01 -16.64 0.22
N ARG A 68 -4.20 -16.91 -1.07
CA ARG A 68 -3.45 -16.23 -2.14
C ARG A 68 -3.75 -14.74 -2.21
N ILE A 69 -5.01 -14.36 -2.06
CA ILE A 69 -5.43 -12.95 -2.01
C ILE A 69 -4.78 -12.26 -0.82
N ARG A 70 -4.84 -12.87 0.37
CA ARG A 70 -4.22 -12.34 1.59
C ARG A 70 -2.73 -12.06 1.41
N ILE A 71 -1.98 -13.01 0.87
CA ILE A 71 -0.54 -12.87 0.61
C ILE A 71 -0.26 -11.76 -0.42
N ALA A 72 -1.06 -11.69 -1.49
CA ALA A 72 -0.90 -10.66 -2.51
C ALA A 72 -1.17 -9.24 -1.97
N VAL A 73 -2.21 -9.10 -1.16
CA VAL A 73 -2.57 -7.84 -0.49
C VAL A 73 -1.50 -7.43 0.51
N GLU A 74 -1.01 -8.36 1.32
CA GLU A 74 0.05 -8.10 2.31
C GLU A 74 1.32 -7.58 1.63
N ARG A 75 1.73 -8.20 0.52
CA ARG A 75 2.86 -7.72 -0.30
C ARG A 75 2.61 -6.33 -0.86
N ALA A 76 1.46 -6.09 -1.49
CA ALA A 76 1.14 -4.80 -2.06
C ALA A 76 1.11 -3.66 -1.01
N ILE A 77 0.61 -3.93 0.19
CA ILE A 77 0.64 -2.98 1.31
C ILE A 77 2.08 -2.75 1.78
N THR A 78 2.87 -3.82 1.89
CA THR A 78 4.28 -3.73 2.33
C THR A 78 5.08 -2.86 1.37
N ASP A 79 5.00 -3.14 0.06
CA ASP A 79 5.69 -2.35 -0.97
C ASP A 79 5.30 -0.87 -0.90
N MET A 80 4.01 -0.58 -0.70
CA MET A 80 3.52 0.79 -0.56
C MET A 80 4.04 1.47 0.72
N LEU A 81 4.06 0.76 1.85
CA LEU A 81 4.58 1.31 3.10
C LEU A 81 6.08 1.56 3.03
N ASP A 82 6.83 0.70 2.35
CA ASP A 82 8.26 0.89 2.11
C ASP A 82 8.50 2.13 1.25
N GLU A 83 7.77 2.30 0.14
CA GLU A 83 7.83 3.52 -0.68
C GLU A 83 7.57 4.78 0.15
N LEU A 84 6.52 4.79 0.98
CA LEU A 84 6.18 5.94 1.83
C LEU A 84 7.26 6.19 2.88
N LYS A 85 7.80 5.13 3.49
CA LYS A 85 8.89 5.26 4.47
C LYS A 85 10.13 5.88 3.83
N PHE A 86 10.51 5.46 2.62
CA PHE A 86 11.63 6.06 1.89
C PHE A 86 11.37 7.52 1.54
N TYR A 87 10.15 7.85 1.08
CA TYR A 87 9.77 9.23 0.76
C TYR A 87 9.91 10.17 1.97
N TYR A 88 9.43 9.75 3.15
CA TYR A 88 9.51 10.58 4.35
C TYR A 88 10.90 10.64 4.99
N VAL A 89 11.68 9.56 4.95
CA VAL A 89 13.09 9.60 5.41
C VAL A 89 13.92 10.53 4.52
N ALA A 90 13.71 10.47 3.21
CA ALA A 90 14.40 11.37 2.27
C ALA A 90 14.07 12.84 2.57
N GLN A 91 12.83 13.19 2.90
CA GLN A 91 12.45 14.57 3.27
C GLN A 91 13.11 15.07 4.55
N THR A 92 13.28 14.21 5.56
CA THR A 92 13.94 14.61 6.82
C THR A 92 15.44 14.85 6.67
N GLU A 93 16.08 14.30 5.64
CA GLU A 93 17.51 14.50 5.37
C GLU A 93 17.79 15.79 4.55
N VAL A 94 16.79 16.40 3.92
CA VAL A 94 16.96 17.63 3.12
C VAL A 94 16.79 18.91 3.95
N GLU A 95 16.22 18.85 5.16
CA GLU A 95 15.97 20.05 5.98
C GLU A 95 17.21 20.60 6.73
N ASP A 96 18.36 19.90 6.69
CA ASP A 96 19.54 20.27 7.49
C ASP A 96 20.65 21.05 6.74
N GLU A 97 20.54 21.30 5.43
CA GLU A 97 21.60 22.01 4.68
C GLU A 97 21.44 23.54 4.59
N GLU A 98 20.34 24.13 5.08
CA GLU A 98 20.12 25.59 5.00
C GLU A 98 20.04 26.32 6.35
N ASN A 99 20.53 25.74 7.44
CA ASN A 99 20.74 26.45 8.70
C ASN A 99 22.23 26.61 9.02
N ILE A 100 22.95 27.33 8.15
CA ILE A 100 24.22 27.94 8.54
C ILE A 100 23.84 29.04 9.54
N PRO A 101 24.21 28.95 10.82
CA PRO A 101 24.04 30.08 11.72
C PRO A 101 25.00 31.15 11.21
N THR A 102 24.46 32.23 10.65
CA THR A 102 25.24 33.41 10.27
C THR A 102 25.77 34.03 11.57
N GLY A 103 26.88 33.49 12.04
CA GLY A 103 27.58 33.97 13.21
C GLY A 103 27.90 35.44 13.05
N LEU A 104 27.36 36.25 13.96
CA LEU A 104 28.11 37.29 14.68
C LEU A 104 29.26 37.95 13.90
N TYR A 105 28.94 38.71 12.85
CA TYR A 105 29.86 39.72 12.31
C TYR A 105 29.10 40.97 11.84
N ALA A 106 28.85 41.89 12.78
CA ALA A 106 28.83 43.34 12.57
C ALA A 106 28.79 44.02 13.96
N LYS A 107 29.95 44.21 14.58
CA LYS A 107 30.75 45.46 14.67
C LYS A 107 30.38 46.30 15.90
N LYS A 108 31.37 46.44 16.78
CA LYS A 108 31.49 47.51 17.79
C LYS A 108 31.46 48.89 17.12
#